data_AF-A0A7X6M3A4-F1
#
_entry.id   AF-A0A7X6M3A4-F1
#
_cell.length_a   1.000
_cell.length_b   1.000
_cell.length_c   1.000
_cell.angle_alpha   90.00
_cell.angle_beta   90.00
_cell.angle_gamma   90.00
#
_symmetry.space_group_name_H-M   'P 1'
#
loop_
_entity.id
_entity.type
_entity.pdbx_description
1 polymer ?
#
loop_
_entity_poly.entity_id
_entity_poly.type
_entity_poly.pdbx_seq_one_letter_code
_entity_poly.pdbx_strand_id
1 'polypeptide(L)'
;MTGMQSVPAPTTATIFSTWTWSPIVDVLVVVAAVGYLYLVWRAARRDLHWPPLRTGCWLAALVVLVLAVDSALASYSHALFAVHMVVHLLLIMVVPALLVWAQPIRLLHDAAGPATATAIDRMRASRGFRILVSARFTVPLYSAVLLLTHLTGFQQAMSTHMWIHDSELLLYLISGYLLLLPLAGDELTIDPVWPYALRFVVLAICVGPDTLVGVTLMMSSTVLAPAYAASRDWGPSALADQNLAGIIMWLGGDGLMMLIMIAVAGQWIRTADRDTGLGPWLDGIRNRALLGSTDIDTDVDHEQAALDAYNARLAQLNGPPPDKRRSPRATCNTQTVAIGESPQEPSTAAPHTGHAPGRDELR
;
A
#
# COMPACT_ATOMS: atom_id res chain seq x y z
N MET A 1 6.97 -16.21 41.88
CA MET A 1 8.30 -16.42 41.29
C MET A 1 8.45 -17.88 40.92
N THR A 2 7.78 -18.32 39.86
CA THR A 2 8.18 -19.54 39.15
C THR A 2 9.48 -19.23 38.43
N GLY A 3 10.49 -20.11 38.54
CA GLY A 3 11.81 -19.82 38.00
C GLY A 3 11.77 -19.66 36.49
N MET A 4 12.17 -18.49 35.98
CA MET A 4 12.68 -18.40 34.62
C MET A 4 13.90 -19.31 34.54
N GLN A 5 13.75 -20.47 33.89
CA GLN A 5 14.89 -21.26 33.49
C GLN A 5 15.68 -20.40 32.50
N SER A 6 16.96 -20.16 32.77
CA SER A 6 17.82 -19.43 31.84
C SER A 6 17.86 -20.21 30.52
N VAL A 7 17.44 -19.57 29.44
CA VAL A 7 17.45 -20.19 28.11
C VAL A 7 18.91 -20.50 27.77
N PRO A 8 19.27 -21.72 27.35
CA PRO A 8 20.66 -22.06 27.03
C PRO A 8 21.14 -21.30 25.79
N ALA A 9 22.46 -21.12 25.66
CA ALA A 9 23.06 -20.43 24.53
C ALA A 9 22.56 -20.97 23.17
N PRO A 10 22.26 -20.08 22.20
CA PRO A 10 21.68 -20.48 20.92
C PRO A 10 22.64 -21.37 20.13
N THR A 11 22.15 -22.55 19.79
CA THR A 11 22.76 -23.49 18.85
C THR A 11 21.80 -23.68 17.69
N THR A 12 22.28 -24.20 16.56
CA THR A 12 21.40 -24.55 15.43
C THR A 12 20.29 -25.52 15.85
N ALA A 13 20.60 -26.47 16.75
CA ALA A 13 19.59 -27.37 17.32
C ALA A 13 18.54 -26.61 18.14
N THR A 14 18.94 -25.79 19.12
CA THR A 14 17.97 -25.10 20.01
C THR A 14 17.12 -24.06 19.27
N ILE A 15 17.63 -23.44 18.20
CA ILE A 15 16.84 -22.51 17.38
C ILE A 15 15.65 -23.22 16.70
N PHE A 16 15.77 -24.49 16.32
CA PHE A 16 14.68 -25.25 15.70
C PHE A 16 13.88 -26.11 16.68
N SER A 17 14.47 -26.51 17.82
CA SER A 17 13.84 -27.41 18.79
C SER A 17 13.14 -26.70 19.96
N THR A 18 13.46 -25.43 20.24
CA THR A 18 12.82 -24.68 21.33
C THR A 18 11.46 -24.16 20.89
N TRP A 19 10.41 -24.64 21.55
CA TRP A 19 9.03 -24.21 21.36
C TRP A 19 8.36 -24.00 22.71
N THR A 20 7.68 -22.86 22.83
CA THR A 20 6.75 -22.52 23.91
C THR A 20 5.33 -22.65 23.40
N TRP A 21 4.37 -22.91 24.29
CA TRP A 21 2.97 -23.05 23.92
C TRP A 21 2.14 -22.07 24.73
N SER A 22 1.33 -21.26 24.07
CA SER A 22 0.42 -20.31 24.68
C SER A 22 -1.02 -20.73 24.35
N PRO A 23 -1.69 -21.52 25.21
CA PRO A 23 -2.96 -22.16 24.88
C PRO A 23 -4.06 -21.21 24.41
N ILE A 24 -4.01 -19.94 24.82
CA ILE A 24 -4.93 -18.90 24.36
C ILE A 24 -4.61 -18.47 22.93
N VAL A 25 -3.34 -18.19 22.63
CA VAL A 25 -2.88 -17.78 21.29
C VAL A 25 -3.01 -18.94 20.31
N ASP A 26 -2.59 -20.14 20.69
CA ASP A 26 -2.76 -21.38 19.92
C ASP A 26 -4.21 -21.58 19.46
N VAL A 27 -5.15 -21.51 20.40
CA VAL A 27 -6.59 -21.67 20.12
C VAL A 27 -7.10 -20.54 19.23
N LEU A 28 -6.68 -19.29 19.46
CA LEU A 28 -7.07 -18.16 18.61
C LEU A 28 -6.54 -18.31 17.18
N VAL A 29 -5.30 -18.77 17.00
CA VAL A 29 -4.69 -19.05 15.68
C VAL A 29 -5.43 -20.18 14.97
N VAL A 30 -5.75 -21.28 15.67
CA VAL A 30 -6.51 -22.40 15.09
C VAL A 30 -7.93 -21.97 14.69
N VAL A 31 -8.62 -21.21 15.54
CA VAL A 31 -9.95 -20.65 15.23
C VAL A 31 -9.89 -19.68 14.06
N ALA A 32 -8.85 -18.84 13.98
CA ALA A 32 -8.62 -17.92 12.87
C ALA A 32 -8.34 -18.67 11.55
N ALA A 33 -7.49 -19.71 11.57
CA ALA A 33 -7.19 -20.56 10.42
C ALA A 33 -8.45 -21.27 9.90
N VAL A 34 -9.15 -22.00 10.77
CA VAL A 34 -10.36 -22.77 10.42
C VAL A 34 -11.48 -21.82 9.98
N GLY A 35 -11.67 -20.71 10.68
CA GLY A 35 -12.69 -19.70 10.35
C GLY A 35 -12.48 -19.08 8.96
N TYR A 36 -11.26 -18.66 8.63
CA TYR A 36 -10.96 -18.11 7.30
C TYR A 36 -11.12 -19.16 6.20
N LEU A 37 -10.58 -20.38 6.38
CA LEU A 37 -10.72 -21.45 5.39
C LEU A 37 -12.19 -21.87 5.18
N TYR A 38 -13.00 -21.88 6.24
CA TYR A 38 -14.44 -22.08 6.16
C TYR A 38 -15.12 -20.97 5.34
N LEU A 39 -14.74 -19.70 5.52
CA LEU A 39 -15.27 -18.60 4.72
C LEU A 39 -14.83 -18.68 3.25
N VAL A 40 -13.59 -19.07 2.95
CA VAL A 40 -13.13 -19.31 1.56
C VAL A 40 -13.94 -20.42 0.90
N TRP A 41 -14.14 -21.55 1.59
CA TRP A 41 -15.00 -22.65 1.12
C TRP A 41 -16.46 -22.21 0.92
N ARG A 42 -16.98 -21.36 1.81
CA ARG A 42 -18.34 -20.82 1.73
C ARG A 42 -18.50 -19.78 0.62
N ALA A 43 -17.44 -19.04 0.29
CA ALA A 43 -17.38 -18.14 -0.86
C ALA A 43 -17.39 -18.95 -2.17
N ALA A 44 -16.55 -19.99 -2.27
CA ALA A 44 -16.53 -20.89 -3.42
C ALA A 44 -17.89 -21.59 -3.65
N ARG A 45 -18.60 -21.97 -2.58
CA ARG A 45 -19.97 -22.51 -2.64
C ARG A 45 -21.07 -21.51 -3.07
N ARG A 46 -20.73 -20.22 -3.24
CA ARG A 46 -21.60 -19.19 -3.79
C ARG A 46 -21.08 -18.61 -5.11
N ASP A 47 -20.17 -19.33 -5.77
CA ASP A 47 -19.52 -18.92 -7.01
C ASP A 47 -18.79 -17.56 -6.91
N LEU A 48 -18.42 -17.15 -5.68
CA LEU A 48 -17.62 -15.95 -5.44
C LEU A 48 -16.14 -16.26 -5.68
N HIS A 49 -15.54 -15.56 -6.64
CA HIS A 49 -14.13 -15.74 -6.99
C HIS A 49 -13.21 -15.13 -5.92
N TRP A 50 -12.58 -15.97 -5.09
CA TRP A 50 -11.61 -15.55 -4.10
C TRP A 50 -10.16 -15.81 -4.56
N PRO A 51 -9.29 -14.77 -4.69
CA PRO A 51 -7.93 -14.97 -5.15
C PRO A 51 -7.10 -15.84 -4.18
N PRO A 52 -6.44 -16.92 -4.64
CA PRO A 52 -5.71 -17.84 -3.76
C PRO A 52 -4.54 -17.17 -3.03
N LEU A 53 -3.97 -16.10 -3.60
CA LEU A 53 -2.93 -15.29 -2.96
C LEU A 53 -3.38 -14.70 -1.62
N ARG A 54 -4.66 -14.33 -1.47
CA ARG A 54 -5.20 -13.81 -0.20
C ARG A 54 -5.20 -14.86 0.90
N THR A 55 -5.59 -16.09 0.56
CA THR A 55 -5.49 -17.25 1.46
C THR A 55 -4.03 -17.57 1.79
N GLY A 56 -3.13 -17.45 0.81
CA GLY A 56 -1.67 -17.55 1.03
C GLY A 56 -1.16 -16.53 2.04
N CYS A 57 -1.52 -15.26 1.89
CA CYS A 57 -1.19 -14.20 2.83
C CYS A 57 -1.75 -14.47 4.23
N TRP A 58 -3.00 -14.96 4.35
CA TRP A 58 -3.60 -15.31 5.65
C TRP A 58 -2.82 -16.40 6.37
N LEU A 59 -2.54 -17.51 5.69
CA LEU A 59 -1.81 -18.63 6.28
C LEU A 59 -0.36 -18.24 6.60
N ALA A 60 0.28 -17.44 5.75
CA ALA A 60 1.60 -16.88 6.03
C ALA A 60 1.59 -15.96 7.27
N ALA A 61 0.58 -15.12 7.43
CA ALA A 61 0.44 -14.25 8.62
C ALA A 61 0.35 -15.09 9.91
N LEU A 62 -0.47 -16.15 9.90
CA LEU A 62 -0.61 -17.05 11.06
C LEU A 62 0.68 -17.84 11.35
N VAL A 63 1.40 -18.31 10.32
CA VAL A 63 2.70 -18.98 10.49
C VAL A 63 3.74 -18.02 11.06
N VAL A 64 3.84 -16.79 10.55
CA VAL A 64 4.78 -15.78 11.09
C VAL A 64 4.40 -15.38 12.52
N LEU A 65 3.10 -15.27 12.83
CA LEU A 65 2.62 -14.99 14.20
C LEU A 65 3.05 -16.10 15.18
N VAL A 66 2.78 -17.37 14.88
CA VAL A 66 3.20 -18.52 15.68
C VAL A 66 4.73 -18.58 15.80
N LEU A 67 5.48 -18.33 14.72
CA LEU A 67 6.93 -18.25 14.81
C LEU A 67 7.41 -17.11 15.72
N ALA A 68 6.73 -15.97 15.74
CA ALA A 68 7.10 -14.84 16.60
C ALA A 68 6.81 -15.09 18.09
N VAL A 69 5.74 -15.82 18.43
CA VAL A 69 5.23 -15.93 19.82
C VAL A 69 5.39 -17.32 20.47
N ASP A 70 5.59 -18.38 19.68
CA ASP A 70 5.66 -19.76 20.17
C ASP A 70 7.00 -20.46 19.85
N SER A 71 7.84 -19.92 18.97
CA SER A 71 9.14 -20.53 18.62
C SER A 71 10.31 -20.06 19.53
N ALA A 72 11.52 -20.50 19.19
CA ALA A 72 12.76 -20.00 19.78
C ALA A 72 12.86 -18.46 19.78
N LEU A 73 12.25 -17.76 18.80
CA LEU A 73 12.15 -16.29 18.80
C LEU A 73 11.53 -15.75 20.09
N ALA A 74 10.40 -16.31 20.52
CA ALA A 74 9.72 -15.89 21.75
C ALA A 74 10.59 -16.18 22.98
N SER A 75 11.10 -17.41 23.10
CA SER A 75 11.97 -17.82 24.21
C SER A 75 13.23 -16.95 24.33
N TYR A 76 13.94 -16.72 23.22
CA TYR A 76 15.14 -15.88 23.22
C TYR A 76 14.82 -14.37 23.30
N SER A 77 13.61 -13.91 22.96
CA SER A 77 13.24 -12.50 23.12
C SER A 77 13.29 -12.03 24.57
N HIS A 78 13.01 -12.91 25.55
CA HIS A 78 13.13 -12.58 26.98
C HIS A 78 14.59 -12.49 27.47
N ALA A 79 15.57 -12.91 26.67
CA ALA A 79 16.99 -12.93 27.04
C ALA A 79 17.88 -12.03 26.16
N LEU A 80 17.52 -11.83 24.91
CA LEU A 80 18.25 -11.01 23.94
C LEU A 80 17.37 -9.88 23.44
N PHE A 81 17.79 -8.65 23.75
CA PHE A 81 17.03 -7.47 23.37
C PHE A 81 17.05 -7.24 21.84
N ALA A 82 18.12 -7.67 21.15
CA ALA A 82 18.15 -7.74 19.69
C ALA A 82 17.09 -8.71 19.10
N VAL A 83 16.84 -9.86 19.73
CA VAL A 83 15.82 -10.82 19.28
C VAL A 83 14.42 -10.28 19.54
N HIS A 84 14.23 -9.56 20.65
CA HIS A 84 12.98 -8.89 20.97
C HIS A 84 12.59 -7.84 19.91
N MET A 85 13.54 -7.05 19.39
CA MET A 85 13.28 -6.14 18.26
C MET A 85 12.86 -6.88 16.97
N VAL A 86 13.36 -8.10 16.72
CA VAL A 86 12.88 -8.91 15.60
C VAL A 86 11.41 -9.28 15.79
N VAL A 87 11.01 -9.71 16.98
CA VAL A 87 9.59 -10.01 17.30
C VAL A 87 8.71 -8.77 17.12
N HIS A 88 9.15 -7.60 17.59
CA HIS A 88 8.47 -6.32 17.35
C HIS A 88 8.25 -6.03 15.87
N LEU A 89 9.29 -6.12 15.03
CA LEU A 89 9.18 -5.88 13.58
C LEU A 89 8.24 -6.89 12.89
N LEU A 90 8.27 -8.16 13.29
CA LEU A 90 7.35 -9.18 12.78
C LEU A 90 5.89 -8.83 13.11
N LEU A 91 5.61 -8.40 14.35
CA LEU A 91 4.25 -8.13 14.81
C LEU A 91 3.70 -6.76 14.37
N ILE A 92 4.51 -5.72 14.24
CA ILE A 92 4.03 -4.38 13.84
C ILE A 92 3.98 -4.18 12.32
N MET A 93 4.68 -5.01 11.54
CA MET A 93 4.80 -4.80 10.09
C MET A 93 4.53 -6.07 9.26
N VAL A 94 5.23 -7.19 9.51
CA VAL A 94 5.09 -8.39 8.66
C VAL A 94 3.71 -9.03 8.77
N VAL A 95 3.28 -9.36 10.00
CA VAL A 95 1.97 -9.98 10.24
C VAL A 95 0.83 -9.02 9.82
N PRO A 96 0.81 -7.73 10.23
CA PRO A 96 -0.11 -6.73 9.72
C PRO A 96 -0.22 -6.63 8.20
N ALA A 97 0.89 -6.54 7.46
CA ALA A 97 0.86 -6.42 6.01
C ALA A 97 0.18 -7.64 5.37
N LEU A 98 0.55 -8.84 5.83
CA LEU A 98 -0.04 -10.10 5.36
C LEU A 98 -1.53 -10.22 5.71
N LEU A 99 -1.96 -9.79 6.91
CA LEU A 99 -3.37 -9.77 7.30
C LEU A 99 -4.19 -8.78 6.46
N VAL A 100 -3.67 -7.57 6.20
CA VAL A 100 -4.32 -6.55 5.37
C VAL A 100 -4.47 -7.02 3.92
N TRP A 101 -3.46 -7.67 3.35
CA TRP A 101 -3.54 -8.25 1.99
C TRP A 101 -4.41 -9.52 1.92
N ALA A 102 -4.57 -10.25 3.01
CA ALA A 102 -5.49 -11.37 3.11
C ALA A 102 -6.98 -10.98 3.05
N GLN A 103 -7.31 -9.71 3.27
CA GLN A 103 -8.66 -9.13 3.26
C GLN A 103 -9.73 -9.97 4.01
N PRO A 104 -9.47 -10.39 5.27
CA PRO A 104 -10.39 -11.24 6.05
C PRO A 104 -11.77 -10.63 6.28
N ILE A 105 -11.89 -9.31 6.38
CA ILE A 105 -13.15 -8.65 6.73
C ILE A 105 -13.99 -8.44 5.46
N ARG A 106 -13.36 -8.23 4.30
CA ARG A 106 -14.04 -8.36 3.00
C ARG A 106 -14.56 -9.78 2.78
N LEU A 107 -13.72 -10.81 3.05
CA LEU A 107 -14.16 -12.21 2.93
C LEU A 107 -15.35 -12.51 3.85
N LEU A 108 -15.32 -12.02 5.09
CA LEU A 108 -16.42 -12.17 6.04
C LEU A 108 -17.69 -11.47 5.55
N HIS A 109 -17.59 -10.23 5.04
CA HIS A 109 -18.70 -9.49 4.46
C HIS A 109 -19.36 -10.28 3.31
N ASP A 110 -18.56 -10.73 2.34
CA ASP A 110 -19.05 -11.37 1.12
C ASP A 110 -19.57 -12.81 1.39
N ALA A 111 -18.95 -13.55 2.32
CA ALA A 111 -19.25 -14.96 2.56
C ALA A 111 -20.16 -15.25 3.77
N ALA A 112 -20.30 -14.35 4.77
CA ALA A 112 -21.09 -14.67 5.97
C ALA A 112 -22.62 -14.60 5.73
N GLY A 113 -23.08 -13.76 4.80
CA GLY A 113 -24.49 -13.57 4.44
C GLY A 113 -25.08 -12.23 4.92
N PRO A 114 -26.34 -11.92 4.55
CA PRO A 114 -26.87 -10.55 4.59
C PRO A 114 -26.81 -9.88 5.96
N ALA A 115 -27.17 -10.59 7.03
CA ALA A 115 -27.17 -10.03 8.39
C ALA A 115 -25.77 -9.59 8.85
N THR A 116 -24.72 -10.35 8.50
CA THR A 116 -23.34 -10.01 8.83
C THR A 116 -22.81 -8.88 7.94
N ALA A 117 -23.14 -8.88 6.65
CA ALA A 117 -22.81 -7.78 5.74
C ALA A 117 -23.38 -6.44 6.26
N THR A 118 -24.68 -6.39 6.56
CA THR A 118 -25.34 -5.20 7.13
C THR A 118 -24.75 -4.78 8.49
N ALA A 119 -24.28 -5.72 9.32
CA ALA A 119 -23.60 -5.40 10.56
C ALA A 119 -22.22 -4.75 10.32
N ILE A 120 -21.45 -5.27 9.35
CA ILE A 120 -20.16 -4.70 8.93
C ILE A 120 -20.36 -3.31 8.32
N ASP A 121 -21.37 -3.11 7.46
CA ASP A 121 -21.67 -1.79 6.88
C ASP A 121 -22.05 -0.76 7.95
N ARG A 122 -22.90 -1.15 8.92
CA ARG A 122 -23.25 -0.30 10.06
C ARG A 122 -22.03 0.06 10.91
N MET A 123 -21.12 -0.89 11.12
CA MET A 123 -19.85 -0.64 11.80
C MET A 123 -18.99 0.36 11.01
N ARG A 124 -18.81 0.15 9.69
CA ARG A 124 -18.05 1.03 8.79
C ARG A 124 -18.62 2.44 8.70
N ALA A 125 -19.94 2.59 8.75
CA ALA A 125 -20.61 3.88 8.78
C ALA A 125 -20.42 4.64 10.11
N SER A 126 -20.12 3.94 11.22
CA SER A 126 -20.04 4.55 12.55
C SER A 126 -18.85 5.53 12.66
N ARG A 127 -19.09 6.70 13.27
CA ARG A 127 -18.06 7.74 13.42
C ARG A 127 -16.83 7.27 14.21
N GLY A 128 -17.03 6.42 15.23
CA GLY A 128 -15.93 5.87 16.03
C GLY A 128 -14.99 4.99 15.20
N PHE A 129 -15.56 4.03 14.46
CA PHE A 129 -14.79 3.19 13.54
C PHE A 129 -14.09 4.02 12.46
N ARG A 130 -14.80 5.02 11.89
CA ARG A 130 -14.22 5.90 10.86
C ARG A 130 -13.03 6.73 11.36
N ILE A 131 -12.98 7.08 12.63
CA ILE A 131 -11.81 7.73 13.23
C ILE A 131 -10.71 6.69 13.45
N LEU A 132 -11.05 5.53 14.03
CA LEU A 132 -10.12 4.47 14.42
C LEU A 132 -9.28 3.93 13.26
N VAL A 133 -9.85 3.77 12.06
CA VAL A 133 -9.13 3.30 10.86
C VAL A 133 -8.68 4.43 9.93
N SER A 134 -8.78 5.70 10.36
CA SER A 134 -8.28 6.83 9.56
C SER A 134 -6.78 7.01 9.73
N ALA A 135 -6.05 7.17 8.62
CA ALA A 135 -4.61 7.43 8.65
C ALA A 135 -4.21 8.68 9.49
N ARG A 136 -5.13 9.65 9.67
CA ARG A 136 -4.94 10.81 10.57
C ARG A 136 -4.84 10.43 12.05
N PHE A 137 -5.43 9.30 12.45
CA PHE A 137 -5.33 8.74 13.79
C PHE A 137 -4.26 7.66 13.87
N THR A 138 -4.18 6.78 12.87
CA THR A 138 -3.32 5.60 12.94
C THR A 138 -1.84 5.91 12.73
N VAL A 139 -1.49 6.97 11.98
CA VAL A 139 -0.10 7.45 11.87
C VAL A 139 0.41 8.03 13.19
N PRO A 140 -0.27 9.01 13.85
CA PRO A 140 0.14 9.44 15.20
C PRO A 140 0.12 8.32 16.24
N LEU A 141 -0.83 7.37 16.16
CA LEU A 141 -0.86 6.22 17.06
C LEU A 141 0.39 5.35 16.90
N TYR A 142 0.74 4.97 15.66
CA TYR A 142 1.94 4.18 15.36
C TYR A 142 3.21 4.89 15.88
N SER A 143 3.39 6.16 15.53
CA SER A 143 4.54 6.96 16.01
C SER A 143 4.57 7.06 17.54
N ALA A 144 3.43 7.25 18.19
CA ALA A 144 3.34 7.32 19.64
C ALA A 144 3.66 5.98 20.30
N VAL A 145 3.18 4.85 19.75
CA VAL A 145 3.53 3.50 20.23
C VAL A 145 5.05 3.34 20.20
N LEU A 146 5.69 3.51 19.04
CA LEU A 146 7.14 3.36 18.90
C LEU A 146 7.95 4.26 19.84
N LEU A 147 7.62 5.56 19.89
CA LEU A 147 8.37 6.52 20.71
C LEU A 147 8.18 6.24 22.20
N LEU A 148 6.97 5.90 22.65
CA LEU A 148 6.70 5.64 24.07
C LEU A 148 7.26 4.30 24.55
N THR A 149 7.21 3.25 23.72
CA THR A 149 7.72 1.93 24.12
C THR A 149 9.25 1.88 24.15
N HIS A 150 9.93 2.69 23.33
CA HIS A 150 11.39 2.64 23.20
C HIS A 150 12.19 3.81 23.78
N LEU A 151 11.63 5.02 23.83
CA LEU A 151 12.36 6.22 24.32
C LEU A 151 11.98 6.58 25.77
N THR A 152 11.36 5.64 26.50
CA THR A 152 10.99 5.78 27.91
C THR A 152 11.44 4.57 28.73
N GLY A 153 11.20 4.57 30.04
CA GLY A 153 11.46 3.42 30.91
C GLY A 153 10.56 2.19 30.66
N PHE A 154 9.68 2.21 29.65
CA PHE A 154 8.74 1.13 29.35
C PHE A 154 9.44 -0.23 29.18
N GLN A 155 10.56 -0.30 28.45
CA GLN A 155 11.30 -1.53 28.16
C GLN A 155 11.75 -2.30 29.42
N GLN A 156 12.13 -1.59 30.49
CA GLN A 156 12.52 -2.21 31.76
C GLN A 156 11.30 -2.67 32.58
N ALA A 157 10.17 -1.96 32.50
CA ALA A 157 8.91 -2.43 33.11
C ALA A 157 8.38 -3.68 32.37
N MET A 158 8.42 -3.63 31.05
CA MET A 158 7.97 -4.65 30.12
C MET A 158 8.78 -5.96 30.20
N SER A 159 10.12 -5.88 30.29
CA SER A 159 10.98 -7.05 30.53
C SER A 159 10.88 -7.67 31.94
N THR A 160 10.28 -6.97 32.91
CA THR A 160 10.10 -7.48 34.28
C THR A 160 8.66 -7.92 34.61
N HIS A 161 7.67 -7.55 33.78
CA HIS A 161 6.26 -7.84 34.01
C HIS A 161 5.63 -8.46 32.76
N MET A 162 5.35 -9.77 32.80
CA MET A 162 4.82 -10.52 31.65
C MET A 162 3.54 -9.90 31.06
N TRP A 163 2.62 -9.41 31.91
CA TRP A 163 1.39 -8.78 31.42
C TRP A 163 1.64 -7.50 30.61
N ILE A 164 2.76 -6.80 30.84
CA ILE A 164 3.17 -5.64 30.03
C ILE A 164 3.78 -6.11 28.71
N HIS A 165 4.62 -7.16 28.72
CA HIS A 165 5.13 -7.83 27.50
C HIS A 165 3.97 -8.27 26.60
N ASP A 166 3.02 -9.05 27.12
CA ASP A 166 1.86 -9.55 26.34
C ASP A 166 1.00 -8.40 25.79
N SER A 167 0.80 -7.34 26.59
CA SER A 167 0.06 -6.14 26.16
C SER A 167 0.81 -5.36 25.08
N GLU A 168 2.14 -5.33 25.12
CA GLU A 168 2.97 -4.70 24.10
C GLU A 168 2.88 -5.46 22.78
N LEU A 169 3.07 -6.79 22.77
CA LEU A 169 2.94 -7.60 21.55
C LEU A 169 1.58 -7.39 20.86
N LEU A 170 0.51 -7.34 21.64
CA LEU A 170 -0.84 -7.03 21.15
C LEU A 170 -0.96 -5.60 20.62
N LEU A 171 -0.37 -4.62 21.31
CA LEU A 171 -0.36 -3.21 20.89
C LEU A 171 0.38 -3.03 19.56
N TYR A 172 1.50 -3.73 19.34
CA TYR A 172 2.25 -3.71 18.08
C TYR A 172 1.42 -4.31 16.94
N LEU A 173 0.81 -5.48 17.16
CA LEU A 173 -0.08 -6.11 16.17
C LEU A 173 -1.27 -5.22 15.79
N ILE A 174 -1.93 -4.60 16.77
CA ILE A 174 -3.08 -3.71 16.54
C ILE A 174 -2.66 -2.42 15.84
N SER A 175 -1.61 -1.73 16.33
CA SER A 175 -1.16 -0.45 15.78
C SER A 175 -0.62 -0.61 14.35
N GLY A 176 0.14 -1.67 14.08
CA GLY A 176 0.60 -2.05 12.75
C GLY A 176 -0.55 -2.33 11.79
N TYR A 177 -1.53 -3.14 12.20
CA TYR A 177 -2.71 -3.42 11.37
C TYR A 177 -3.51 -2.15 11.08
N LEU A 178 -3.72 -1.29 12.09
CA LEU A 178 -4.40 -0.01 11.93
C LEU A 178 -3.62 1.00 11.06
N LEU A 179 -2.28 1.00 11.08
CA LEU A 179 -1.47 1.81 10.18
C LEU A 179 -1.63 1.34 8.72
N LEU A 180 -1.44 0.05 8.48
CA LEU A 180 -1.37 -0.50 7.12
C LEU A 180 -2.74 -0.65 6.47
N LEU A 181 -3.83 -0.79 7.24
CA LEU A 181 -5.19 -0.93 6.70
C LEU A 181 -5.60 0.22 5.73
N PRO A 182 -5.43 1.53 6.06
CA PRO A 182 -5.70 2.63 5.12
C PRO A 182 -4.56 2.94 4.12
N LEU A 183 -3.34 2.41 4.32
CA LEU A 183 -2.15 2.79 3.53
C LEU A 183 -1.67 1.71 2.53
N ALA A 184 -1.87 0.44 2.85
CA ALA A 184 -1.50 -0.71 2.01
C ALA A 184 -2.70 -1.65 1.71
N GLY A 185 -3.85 -1.39 2.34
CA GLY A 185 -5.08 -2.17 2.21
C GLY A 185 -6.18 -1.51 1.38
N ASP A 186 -7.08 -2.37 0.90
CA ASP A 186 -8.30 -1.99 0.17
C ASP A 186 -9.56 -2.64 0.77
N GLU A 187 -9.46 -3.21 1.98
CA GLU A 187 -10.64 -3.56 2.78
C GLU A 187 -10.90 -2.49 3.83
N LEU A 188 -12.15 -2.37 4.28
CA LEU A 188 -12.62 -1.40 5.29
C LEU A 188 -12.38 0.10 4.99
N THR A 189 -11.68 0.45 3.91
CA THR A 189 -11.36 1.83 3.54
C THR A 189 -12.59 2.73 3.54
N ILE A 190 -12.41 3.97 3.97
CA ILE A 190 -13.46 4.97 4.15
C ILE A 190 -13.40 5.96 2.99
N ASP A 191 -14.55 6.33 2.42
CA ASP A 191 -14.59 7.34 1.36
C ASP A 191 -14.31 8.77 1.88
N PRO A 192 -13.52 9.57 1.13
CA PRO A 192 -12.85 9.21 -0.12
C PRO A 192 -11.55 8.43 0.15
N VAL A 193 -11.34 7.35 -0.62
CA VAL A 193 -10.11 6.54 -0.62
C VAL A 193 -8.90 7.44 -0.87
N TRP A 194 -7.79 7.20 -0.14
CA TRP A 194 -6.56 7.98 -0.29
C TRP A 194 -5.81 7.56 -1.57
N PRO A 195 -5.41 8.52 -2.44
CA PRO A 195 -4.60 8.24 -3.63
C PRO A 195 -3.29 7.56 -3.26
N TYR A 196 -2.83 6.62 -4.08
CA TYR A 196 -1.62 5.85 -3.79
C TYR A 196 -0.37 6.73 -3.56
N ALA A 197 -0.25 7.85 -4.27
CA ALA A 197 0.82 8.82 -4.05
C ALA A 197 0.79 9.42 -2.62
N LEU A 198 -0.39 9.72 -2.08
CA LEU A 198 -0.55 10.19 -0.71
C LEU A 198 -0.26 9.06 0.29
N ARG A 199 -0.74 7.83 0.01
CA ARG A 199 -0.42 6.64 0.83
C ARG A 199 1.11 6.44 0.92
N PHE A 200 1.82 6.53 -0.21
CA PHE A 200 3.29 6.40 -0.31
C PHE A 200 4.02 7.50 0.48
N VAL A 201 3.64 8.77 0.33
CA VAL A 201 4.24 9.90 1.09
C VAL A 201 4.02 9.71 2.60
N VAL A 202 2.87 9.21 3.01
CA VAL A 202 2.54 9.02 4.43
C VAL A 202 3.29 7.83 5.04
N LEU A 203 3.49 6.74 4.29
CA LEU A 203 4.41 5.66 4.68
C LEU A 203 5.85 6.18 4.80
N ALA A 204 6.31 7.03 3.87
CA ALA A 204 7.63 7.66 3.95
C ALA A 204 7.80 8.58 5.18
N ILE A 205 6.72 9.21 5.66
CA ILE A 205 6.72 9.99 6.92
C ILE A 205 6.86 9.05 8.13
N CYS A 206 6.29 7.84 8.09
CA CYS A 206 6.37 6.85 9.18
C CYS A 206 7.78 6.28 9.37
N VAL A 207 8.63 6.31 8.33
CA VAL A 207 10.07 5.98 8.43
C VAL A 207 10.79 6.89 9.43
N GLY A 208 10.37 8.16 9.58
CA GLY A 208 11.02 9.12 10.49
C GLY A 208 11.07 8.63 11.95
N PRO A 209 9.93 8.27 12.57
CA PRO A 209 9.88 7.57 13.84
C PRO A 209 10.74 6.29 13.91
N ASP A 210 10.65 5.40 12.90
CA ASP A 210 11.39 4.14 12.85
C ASP A 210 12.91 4.37 12.95
N THR A 211 13.43 5.23 12.06
CA THR A 211 14.83 5.68 12.04
C THR A 211 15.21 6.36 13.37
N LEU A 212 14.40 7.29 13.88
CA LEU A 212 14.71 8.03 15.11
C LEU A 212 14.91 7.09 16.30
N VAL A 213 14.00 6.13 16.47
CA VAL A 213 14.06 5.19 17.58
C VAL A 213 15.25 4.23 17.41
N GLY A 214 15.41 3.63 16.23
CA GLY A 214 16.50 2.69 15.95
C GLY A 214 17.89 3.33 16.09
N VAL A 215 18.09 4.53 15.55
CA VAL A 215 19.35 5.29 15.70
C VAL A 215 19.59 5.70 17.16
N THR A 216 18.56 6.08 17.92
CA THR A 216 18.72 6.45 19.34
C THR A 216 19.20 5.26 20.18
N LEU A 217 18.64 4.06 19.95
CA LEU A 217 19.10 2.83 20.61
C LEU A 217 20.50 2.41 20.13
N MET A 218 20.77 2.50 18.83
CA MET A 218 22.08 2.22 18.23
C MET A 218 23.19 3.13 18.77
N MET A 219 22.89 4.38 19.11
CA MET A 219 23.87 5.36 19.62
C MET A 219 23.84 5.55 21.14
N SER A 220 22.91 4.90 21.85
CA SER A 220 22.84 5.00 23.30
C SER A 220 24.07 4.38 23.98
N SER A 221 24.57 5.06 25.01
CA SER A 221 25.64 4.61 25.91
C SER A 221 25.13 4.11 27.26
N THR A 222 23.83 4.23 27.54
CA THR A 222 23.17 3.75 28.76
C THR A 222 22.30 2.55 28.45
N VAL A 223 22.24 1.57 29.36
CA VAL A 223 21.42 0.37 29.18
C VAL A 223 19.98 0.68 29.61
N LEU A 224 19.02 0.65 28.68
CA LEU A 224 17.61 0.97 28.94
C LEU A 224 16.89 -0.17 29.69
N ALA A 225 17.18 -1.42 29.33
CA ALA A 225 16.55 -2.61 29.93
C ALA A 225 17.58 -3.64 30.45
N PRO A 226 18.26 -3.37 31.60
CA PRO A 226 19.23 -4.30 32.20
C PRO A 226 18.71 -5.71 32.49
N ALA A 227 17.39 -5.89 32.63
CA ALA A 227 16.78 -7.19 32.93
C ALA A 227 17.09 -8.27 31.87
N TYR A 228 17.18 -7.92 30.58
CA TYR A 228 17.51 -8.88 29.52
C TYR A 228 18.86 -9.56 29.76
N ALA A 229 19.91 -8.78 29.98
CA ALA A 229 21.24 -9.31 30.25
C ALA A 229 21.35 -10.00 31.62
N ALA A 230 20.49 -9.66 32.58
CA ALA A 230 20.43 -10.34 33.88
C ALA A 230 19.77 -11.73 33.84
N SER A 231 19.08 -12.08 32.75
CA SER A 231 18.40 -13.38 32.59
C SER A 231 19.29 -14.49 31.98
N ARG A 232 20.51 -14.15 31.55
CA ARG A 232 21.47 -15.05 30.88
C ARG A 232 22.91 -14.84 31.36
N ASP A 233 23.72 -15.88 31.31
CA ASP A 233 25.16 -15.89 31.62
C ASP A 233 26.06 -15.94 30.37
N TRP A 234 25.47 -16.13 29.19
CA TRP A 234 26.12 -16.18 27.88
C TRP A 234 25.72 -14.99 27.00
N GLY A 235 26.42 -14.78 25.88
CA GLY A 235 26.06 -13.80 24.85
C GLY A 235 26.70 -12.41 25.01
N PRO A 236 26.27 -11.41 24.23
CA PRO A 236 26.84 -10.06 24.25
C PRO A 236 26.52 -9.31 25.55
N SER A 237 27.30 -8.27 25.87
CA SER A 237 26.97 -7.36 26.97
C SER A 237 25.63 -6.65 26.74
N ALA A 238 24.97 -6.21 27.81
CA ALA A 238 23.67 -5.53 27.73
C ALA A 238 23.66 -4.35 26.76
N LEU A 239 24.76 -3.57 26.75
CA LEU A 239 24.94 -2.45 25.84
C LEU A 239 25.08 -2.95 24.39
N ALA A 240 26.00 -3.87 24.10
CA ALA A 240 26.21 -4.38 22.74
C ALA A 240 24.94 -5.05 22.15
N ASP A 241 24.16 -5.77 22.96
CA ASP A 241 22.85 -6.32 22.59
C ASP A 241 21.86 -5.21 22.20
N GLN A 242 21.81 -4.13 22.98
CA GLN A 242 20.99 -2.95 22.72
C GLN A 242 21.42 -2.15 21.48
N ASN A 243 22.72 -1.92 21.27
CA ASN A 243 23.18 -1.21 20.07
C ASN A 243 22.85 -2.04 18.81
N LEU A 244 22.96 -3.37 18.87
CA LEU A 244 22.51 -4.29 17.81
C LEU A 244 20.98 -4.25 17.63
N ALA A 245 20.21 -4.22 18.72
CA ALA A 245 18.76 -4.06 18.71
C ALA A 245 18.33 -2.79 17.95
N GLY A 246 19.02 -1.66 18.19
CA GLY A 246 18.82 -0.42 17.46
C GLY A 246 19.12 -0.52 15.96
N ILE A 247 20.22 -1.20 15.58
CA ILE A 247 20.55 -1.46 14.16
C ILE A 247 19.46 -2.32 13.49
N ILE A 248 19.01 -3.38 14.15
CA ILE A 248 17.95 -4.27 13.65
C ILE A 248 16.66 -3.50 13.46
N MET A 249 16.23 -2.71 14.45
CA MET A 249 14.99 -1.94 14.33
C MET A 249 15.09 -0.85 13.25
N TRP A 250 16.23 -0.16 13.14
CA TRP A 250 16.42 0.84 12.09
C TRP A 250 16.39 0.20 10.69
N LEU A 251 17.36 -0.66 10.37
CA LEU A 251 17.49 -1.21 9.01
C LEU A 251 16.35 -2.18 8.66
N GLY A 252 15.83 -2.92 9.65
CA GLY A 252 14.69 -3.81 9.49
C GLY A 252 13.36 -3.06 9.37
N GLY A 253 13.14 -2.01 10.17
CA GLY A 253 11.96 -1.15 10.10
C GLY A 253 11.89 -0.39 8.78
N ASP A 254 12.89 0.46 8.51
CA ASP A 254 13.01 1.23 7.26
C ASP A 254 12.94 0.31 6.03
N GLY A 255 13.67 -0.82 6.06
CA GLY A 255 13.72 -1.78 4.96
C GLY A 255 12.36 -2.46 4.69
N LEU A 256 11.63 -2.82 5.74
CA LEU A 256 10.30 -3.44 5.61
C LEU A 256 9.23 -2.41 5.21
N MET A 257 9.32 -1.17 5.72
CA MET A 257 8.48 -0.05 5.26
C MET A 257 8.73 0.22 3.77
N MET A 258 9.97 0.20 3.33
CA MET A 258 10.34 0.33 1.91
C MET A 258 9.74 -0.79 1.04
N LEU A 259 9.75 -2.04 1.50
CA LEU A 259 9.10 -3.15 0.78
C LEU A 259 7.58 -2.96 0.64
N ILE A 260 6.92 -2.46 1.69
CA ILE A 260 5.49 -2.13 1.66
C ILE A 260 5.24 -0.94 0.70
N MET A 261 6.08 0.09 0.74
CA MET A 261 6.01 1.23 -0.18
C MET A 261 6.21 0.82 -1.65
N ILE A 262 7.11 -0.12 -1.93
CA ILE A 262 7.30 -0.71 -3.27
C ILE A 262 6.04 -1.47 -3.71
N ALA A 263 5.40 -2.24 -2.81
CA ALA A 263 4.15 -2.92 -3.11
C ALA A 263 3.01 -1.92 -3.44
N VAL A 264 2.88 -0.84 -2.66
CA VAL A 264 1.91 0.25 -2.87
C VAL A 264 2.19 1.02 -4.16
N ALA A 265 3.45 1.28 -4.50
CA ALA A 265 3.83 1.87 -5.79
C ALA A 265 3.53 0.92 -6.96
N GLY A 266 3.72 -0.39 -6.79
CA GLY A 266 3.30 -1.40 -7.77
C GLY A 266 1.79 -1.45 -7.97
N GLN A 267 1.00 -1.30 -6.91
CA GLN A 267 -0.46 -1.15 -7.01
C GLN A 267 -0.84 0.14 -7.77
N TRP A 268 -0.16 1.26 -7.49
CA TRP A 268 -0.38 2.53 -8.17
C TRP A 268 -0.16 2.41 -9.69
N ILE A 269 1.00 1.90 -10.12
CA ILE A 269 1.33 1.76 -11.54
C ILE A 269 0.31 0.87 -12.26
N ARG A 270 -0.14 -0.22 -11.62
CA ARG A 270 -1.15 -1.15 -12.19
C ARG A 270 -2.58 -0.57 -12.20
N THR A 271 -2.82 0.53 -11.51
CA THR A 271 -4.12 1.22 -11.44
C THR A 271 -4.10 2.57 -12.17
N ALA A 272 -2.97 2.97 -12.77
CA ALA A 272 -2.79 4.29 -13.38
C ALA A 272 -3.71 4.57 -14.59
N ASP A 273 -4.25 3.53 -15.24
CA ASP A 273 -5.30 3.64 -16.28
C ASP A 273 -6.71 3.96 -15.72
N ARG A 274 -6.85 4.17 -14.40
CA ARG A 274 -8.09 4.58 -13.73
C ARG A 274 -7.84 5.85 -12.92
N ASP A 275 -8.79 6.78 -12.92
CA ASP A 275 -8.74 8.16 -12.38
C ASP A 275 -8.48 8.29 -10.86
N THR A 276 -7.38 7.71 -10.40
CA THR A 276 -6.96 7.58 -8.99
C THR A 276 -5.77 8.48 -8.65
N GLY A 277 -5.47 9.44 -9.54
CA GLY A 277 -4.42 10.45 -9.37
C GLY A 277 -4.73 11.47 -8.28
N LEU A 278 -3.73 12.27 -7.91
CA LEU A 278 -3.89 13.33 -6.91
C LEU A 278 -4.86 14.44 -7.34
N GLY A 279 -4.94 14.75 -8.64
CA GLY A 279 -5.82 15.78 -9.21
C GLY A 279 -7.30 15.57 -8.86
N PRO A 280 -7.95 14.50 -9.37
CA PRO A 280 -9.36 14.21 -9.09
C PRO A 280 -9.71 14.16 -7.59
N TRP A 281 -8.79 13.69 -6.75
CA TRP A 281 -8.98 13.67 -5.29
C TRP A 281 -8.89 15.06 -4.66
N LEU A 282 -7.94 15.90 -5.08
CA LEU A 282 -7.85 17.31 -4.65
C LEU A 282 -9.06 18.10 -5.12
N ASP A 283 -9.54 17.86 -6.35
CA ASP A 283 -10.75 18.47 -6.89
C ASP A 283 -12.00 18.04 -6.14
N GLY A 284 -12.13 16.74 -5.79
CA GLY A 284 -13.21 16.25 -4.93
C GLY A 284 -13.22 16.87 -3.53
N ILE A 285 -12.05 17.11 -2.93
CA ILE A 285 -11.93 17.84 -1.64
C ILE A 285 -12.30 19.32 -1.82
N ARG A 286 -11.77 19.97 -2.86
CA ARG A 286 -12.04 21.38 -3.18
C ARG A 286 -13.53 21.61 -3.38
N ASN A 287 -14.18 20.78 -4.20
CA ASN A 287 -15.61 20.88 -4.49
C ASN A 287 -16.44 20.66 -3.22
N ARG A 288 -16.11 19.66 -2.39
CA ARG A 288 -16.80 19.41 -1.12
C ARG A 288 -16.61 20.52 -0.08
N ALA A 289 -15.49 21.24 -0.11
CA ALA A 289 -15.21 22.37 0.76
C ALA A 289 -15.88 23.68 0.28
N LEU A 290 -16.01 23.88 -1.04
CA LEU A 290 -16.57 25.10 -1.63
C LEU A 290 -18.08 25.05 -1.85
N LEU A 291 -18.64 23.88 -2.21
CA LEU A 291 -20.05 23.72 -2.64
C LEU A 291 -20.94 23.06 -1.57
N GLY A 292 -20.37 22.67 -0.43
CA GLY A 292 -21.03 21.79 0.53
C GLY A 292 -21.27 20.39 -0.05
N SER A 293 -22.02 19.55 0.67
CA SER A 293 -22.37 18.20 0.23
C SER A 293 -23.55 18.21 -0.76
N THR A 294 -23.33 18.84 -1.91
CA THR A 294 -24.25 18.78 -3.04
C THR A 294 -23.60 17.88 -4.09
N ASP A 295 -24.19 16.71 -4.36
CA ASP A 295 -23.80 15.90 -5.52
C ASP A 295 -24.19 16.67 -6.78
N ILE A 296 -23.26 17.48 -7.27
CA ILE A 296 -23.20 17.82 -8.68
C ILE A 296 -22.39 16.70 -9.29
N ASP A 297 -23.11 15.78 -9.93
CA ASP A 297 -22.55 14.78 -10.82
C ASP A 297 -21.68 15.53 -11.84
N THR A 298 -20.36 15.41 -11.70
CA THR A 298 -19.42 15.91 -12.72
C THR A 298 -19.41 14.92 -13.85
N ASP A 299 -20.54 14.91 -14.56
CA ASP A 299 -20.66 14.27 -15.86
C ASP A 299 -19.53 14.81 -16.74
N VAL A 300 -18.74 13.90 -17.31
CA VAL A 300 -17.58 14.24 -18.15
C VAL A 300 -18.05 15.06 -19.36
N ASP A 301 -19.30 14.86 -19.78
CA ASP A 301 -19.98 15.64 -20.81
C ASP A 301 -20.05 17.15 -20.47
N HIS A 302 -20.11 17.54 -19.20
CA HIS A 302 -20.15 18.95 -18.80
C HIS A 302 -18.78 19.64 -18.91
N GLU A 303 -17.69 18.91 -18.61
CA GLU A 303 -16.32 19.42 -18.79
C GLU A 303 -15.93 19.41 -20.27
N GLN A 304 -16.31 18.38 -21.02
CA GLN A 304 -16.14 18.33 -22.48
C GLN A 304 -16.92 19.45 -23.18
N ALA A 305 -18.18 19.70 -22.81
CA ALA A 305 -18.96 20.81 -23.34
C ALA A 305 -18.37 22.18 -22.99
N ALA A 306 -17.76 22.34 -21.82
CA ALA A 306 -17.03 23.56 -21.45
C ALA A 306 -15.75 23.73 -22.29
N LEU A 307 -15.02 22.64 -22.56
CA LEU A 307 -13.85 22.62 -23.44
C LEU A 307 -14.23 23.00 -24.88
N ASP A 308 -15.31 22.44 -25.40
CA ASP A 308 -15.81 22.69 -26.75
C ASP A 308 -16.34 24.13 -26.90
N ALA A 309 -17.04 24.66 -25.89
CA ALA A 309 -17.44 26.07 -25.85
C ALA A 309 -16.23 27.02 -25.79
N TYR A 310 -15.19 26.68 -25.03
CA TYR A 310 -13.94 27.43 -24.96
C TYR A 310 -13.18 27.40 -26.30
N ASN A 311 -13.07 26.23 -26.93
CA ASN A 311 -12.46 26.03 -28.24
C ASN A 311 -13.22 26.78 -29.34
N ALA A 312 -14.56 26.77 -29.31
CA ALA A 312 -15.40 27.56 -30.22
C ALA A 312 -15.17 29.07 -30.04
N ARG A 313 -14.99 29.55 -28.80
CA ARG A 313 -14.63 30.95 -28.53
C ARG A 313 -13.22 31.30 -29.00
N LEU A 314 -12.25 30.40 -28.86
CA LEU A 314 -10.91 30.53 -29.43
C LEU A 314 -10.94 30.60 -30.96
N ALA A 315 -11.78 29.79 -31.62
CA ALA A 315 -11.99 29.85 -33.07
C ALA A 315 -12.60 31.18 -33.52
N GLN A 316 -13.52 31.77 -32.74
CA GLN A 316 -14.04 33.12 -32.98
C GLN A 316 -12.96 34.21 -32.82
N LEU A 317 -12.08 34.07 -31.83
CA LEU A 317 -11.00 35.04 -31.56
C LEU A 317 -9.87 34.98 -32.60
N ASN A 318 -9.56 33.79 -33.13
CA ASN A 318 -8.55 33.60 -34.17
C ASN A 318 -9.06 33.99 -35.59
N GLY A 319 -10.37 34.18 -35.74
CA GLY A 319 -11.02 34.58 -36.98
C GLY A 319 -11.02 33.48 -38.06
N PRO A 320 -11.82 33.65 -39.14
CA PRO A 320 -11.72 32.77 -40.31
C PRO A 320 -10.34 32.95 -40.98
N PRO A 321 -9.68 31.87 -41.45
CA PRO A 321 -8.53 32.03 -42.33
C PRO A 321 -8.92 32.84 -43.57
N PRO A 322 -8.05 33.72 -44.10
CA PRO A 322 -8.42 34.71 -45.11
C PRO A 322 -9.00 34.05 -46.37
N ASP A 323 -10.23 34.43 -46.72
CA ASP A 323 -10.97 33.88 -47.85
C ASP A 323 -10.23 34.19 -49.17
N LYS A 324 -9.87 33.13 -49.92
CA LYS A 324 -9.27 33.25 -51.26
C LYS A 324 -10.33 33.66 -52.29
N ARG A 325 -10.87 34.87 -52.19
CA ARG A 325 -11.79 35.43 -53.19
C ARG A 325 -11.27 36.67 -53.88
N ARG A 326 -11.27 36.57 -55.21
CA ARG A 326 -11.29 37.66 -56.20
C ARG A 326 -10.02 38.52 -56.31
N SER A 327 -9.06 38.03 -57.10
CA SER A 327 -8.31 38.93 -57.99
C SER A 327 -9.29 39.59 -58.98
N PRO A 328 -9.30 40.92 -59.16
CA PRO A 328 -10.15 41.57 -60.15
C PRO A 328 -9.70 41.25 -61.58
N ARG A 329 -10.63 40.87 -62.47
CA ARG A 329 -10.38 40.94 -63.92
C ARG A 329 -10.48 42.40 -64.36
N ALA A 330 -9.34 43.02 -64.64
CA ALA A 330 -9.25 44.26 -65.41
C ALA A 330 -8.53 43.96 -66.73
N THR A 331 -9.16 44.35 -67.83
CA THR A 331 -8.73 44.12 -69.21
C THR A 331 -7.62 45.10 -69.63
N CYS A 332 -6.57 44.63 -70.31
CA CYS A 332 -5.82 45.46 -71.25
C CYS A 332 -5.16 44.64 -72.37
N ASN A 333 -5.06 45.27 -73.54
CA ASN A 333 -4.71 44.74 -74.85
C ASN A 333 -3.45 43.87 -74.94
N THR A 334 -3.52 42.84 -75.79
CA THR A 334 -2.33 42.22 -76.41
C THR A 334 -2.17 42.78 -77.82
N GLN A 335 -1.11 43.54 -78.08
CA GLN A 335 -0.74 43.93 -79.44
C GLN A 335 0.78 43.87 -79.69
N THR A 336 1.17 42.87 -80.50
CA THR A 336 2.29 42.88 -81.49
C THR A 336 3.74 42.57 -81.08
N VAL A 337 4.39 41.76 -81.96
CA VAL A 337 5.86 41.49 -82.17
C VAL A 337 6.54 40.60 -81.10
N ALA A 338 6.89 39.31 -81.33
CA ALA A 338 7.88 38.65 -82.22
C ALA A 338 9.36 38.84 -81.74
N ILE A 339 10.37 37.93 -81.80
CA ILE A 339 10.78 36.76 -82.65
C ILE A 339 11.53 35.69 -81.77
N GLY A 340 11.96 34.53 -82.32
CA GLY A 340 12.71 33.41 -81.67
C GLY A 340 14.13 33.76 -81.15
N GLU A 341 15.00 32.84 -80.69
CA GLU A 341 15.22 31.38 -80.92
C GLU A 341 15.03 30.52 -79.63
N SER A 342 14.47 29.29 -79.63
CA SER A 342 14.97 27.96 -80.11
C SER A 342 15.95 27.24 -79.15
N PRO A 343 16.05 25.88 -79.06
CA PRO A 343 15.18 24.80 -79.60
C PRO A 343 14.74 23.68 -78.61
N GLN A 344 13.87 22.77 -79.11
CA GLN A 344 13.66 21.34 -78.71
C GLN A 344 13.00 21.05 -77.34
N GLU A 345 11.69 20.75 -77.21
CA GLU A 345 10.90 19.61 -77.79
C GLU A 345 11.57 18.23 -77.73
N PRO A 346 10.84 17.10 -77.64
CA PRO A 346 9.46 16.88 -77.17
C PRO A 346 9.50 15.83 -76.00
N SER A 347 8.50 14.99 -75.63
CA SER A 347 7.20 14.63 -76.22
C SER A 347 6.20 14.05 -75.19
N THR A 348 5.02 13.72 -75.71
CA THR A 348 3.81 13.10 -75.15
C THR A 348 3.77 11.56 -75.36
N ALA A 349 2.99 10.86 -74.53
CA ALA A 349 2.17 9.72 -74.96
C ALA A 349 0.98 9.55 -74.00
N ALA A 350 -0.19 9.23 -74.54
CA ALA A 350 -1.45 9.11 -73.80
C ALA A 350 -1.95 7.62 -73.79
N PRO A 351 -3.25 7.27 -73.76
CA PRO A 351 -3.79 6.53 -72.61
C PRO A 351 -4.44 5.17 -72.98
N HIS A 352 -5.29 4.66 -72.07
CA HIS A 352 -6.26 3.56 -72.20
C HIS A 352 -5.72 2.12 -71.94
N THR A 353 -6.15 1.45 -70.85
CA THR A 353 -7.33 0.55 -70.64
C THR A 353 -7.02 -0.94 -70.85
N GLY A 354 -7.50 -1.82 -69.96
CA GLY A 354 -7.64 -3.26 -70.26
C GLY A 354 -7.73 -4.20 -69.05
N HIS A 355 -8.68 -5.14 -69.10
CA HIS A 355 -8.94 -6.31 -68.23
C HIS A 355 -7.73 -6.91 -67.46
N ALA A 356 -7.82 -7.30 -66.17
CA ALA A 356 -8.65 -8.37 -65.55
C ALA A 356 -8.41 -9.80 -66.13
N PRO A 357 -8.70 -10.90 -65.39
CA PRO A 357 -8.12 -11.28 -64.09
C PRO A 357 -7.72 -12.78 -64.01
N GLY A 358 -7.12 -13.20 -62.89
CA GLY A 358 -6.98 -14.61 -62.47
C GLY A 358 -5.54 -14.99 -62.08
N ARG A 359 -5.27 -16.09 -61.37
CA ARG A 359 -6.04 -16.98 -60.48
C ARG A 359 -5.04 -18.05 -59.99
N ASP A 360 -5.45 -18.84 -58.99
CA ASP A 360 -4.94 -20.18 -58.63
C ASP A 360 -3.50 -20.22 -58.01
N GLU A 361 -3.33 -20.65 -56.75
CA GLU A 361 -3.28 -22.03 -56.17
C GLU A 361 -1.81 -22.31 -55.74
N LEU A 362 -1.43 -23.18 -54.79
CA LEU A 362 -2.10 -24.17 -53.93
C LEU A 362 -1.16 -24.52 -52.75
N ARG A 363 -1.66 -24.60 -51.51
CA ARG A 363 -1.30 -25.53 -50.39
C ARG A 363 -1.44 -24.92 -49.00
#